data_AF-A0A2H5UX56-F1
#
_entry.id   AF-A0A2H5UX56-F1
#
_cell.length_a   1.000
_cell.length_b   1.000
_cell.length_c   1.000
_cell.angle_alpha   90.00
_cell.angle_beta   90.00
_cell.angle_gamma   90.00
#
_symmetry.space_group_name_H-M   'P 1'
#
loop_
_entity.id
_entity.type
_entity.pdbx_description
1 polymer ?
#
loop_
_entity_poly.entity_id
_entity_poly.type
_entity_poly.pdbx_seq_one_letter_code
_entity_poly.pdbx_strand_id
1 'polypeptide(L)'
;MSEAFIKALNHVRDQKSKGVADAVIQSKMPEFRDGAFTVNLYIPGHQALLGMSGKNVQLSVNRDTLRLIEKFGKRRGLTMEVVGDDVFLLDKEGRRVAWLRANSFATASARLFEEVGRTLYNISPTLQSQLELADGWQASIARILADTELLVKIIVAIFFILSPTLWVGISLFLTESIFFPRWALVIPGVLAVLAAIYLIRLYLRENYPELGRSDDTSILAAPLVGGREKE
;
A
#
# COMPACT_ATOMS: atom_id res chain seq x y z
N MET A 1 11.52 -8.39 6.70
CA MET A 1 12.60 -7.51 7.18
C MET A 1 13.91 -8.23 6.89
N SER A 2 14.73 -7.65 6.01
CA SER A 2 15.86 -8.36 5.43
C SER A 2 17.02 -8.40 6.42
N GLU A 3 17.49 -9.62 6.70
CA GLU A 3 18.61 -9.87 7.59
C GLU A 3 19.92 -9.35 6.97
N ALA A 4 20.05 -9.43 5.64
CA ALA A 4 21.19 -8.88 4.90
C ALA A 4 21.34 -7.37 5.11
N PHE A 5 20.23 -6.63 5.08
CA PHE A 5 20.26 -5.18 5.30
C PHE A 5 20.71 -4.82 6.72
N ILE A 6 20.23 -5.55 7.73
CA ILE A 6 20.61 -5.32 9.12
C ILE A 6 22.09 -5.63 9.35
N LYS A 7 22.59 -6.74 8.78
CA LYS A 7 24.02 -7.10 8.84
C LYS A 7 24.90 -6.05 8.16
N ALA A 8 24.50 -5.58 6.97
CA ALA A 8 25.19 -4.51 6.26
C ALA A 8 25.22 -3.19 7.05
N LEU A 9 24.09 -2.81 7.66
CA LEU A 9 24.02 -1.61 8.49
C LEU A 9 24.91 -1.70 9.72
N ASN A 10 24.91 -2.84 10.40
CA ASN A 10 25.77 -3.07 11.56
C ASN A 10 27.25 -3.07 11.17
N HIS A 11 27.60 -3.66 10.02
CA HIS A 11 28.96 -3.60 9.49
C HIS A 11 29.41 -2.16 9.22
N VAL A 12 28.59 -1.35 8.54
CA VAL A 12 28.92 0.07 8.29
C VAL A 12 29.06 0.86 9.59
N ARG A 13 28.18 0.64 10.57
CA ARG A 13 28.27 1.28 11.90
C ARG A 13 29.56 0.91 12.63
N ASP A 14 29.93 -0.37 12.60
CA ASP A 14 31.18 -0.86 13.20
C ASP A 14 32.41 -0.22 12.53
N GLN A 15 32.47 -0.20 11.19
CA GLN A 15 33.57 0.44 10.46
C GLN A 15 33.67 1.94 10.74
N LYS A 16 32.52 2.65 10.83
CA LYS A 16 32.50 4.07 11.20
C LYS A 16 32.99 4.31 12.63
N SER A 17 32.60 3.45 13.57
CA SER A 17 33.07 3.55 14.97
C SER A 17 34.59 3.37 15.09
N LYS A 18 35.19 2.62 14.16
CA LYS A 18 36.64 2.41 14.04
C LYS A 18 37.37 3.53 13.28
N GLY A 19 36.65 4.59 12.88
CA GLY A 19 37.24 5.73 12.16
C GLY A 19 37.59 5.45 10.70
N VAL A 20 37.03 4.39 10.11
CA VAL A 20 37.29 4.06 8.70
C VAL A 20 36.57 5.08 7.80
N ALA A 21 37.30 5.64 6.83
CA ALA A 21 36.76 6.62 5.91
C ALA A 21 35.65 6.04 5.02
N ASP A 22 34.62 6.84 4.72
CA ASP A 22 33.45 6.43 3.93
C ASP A 22 33.84 5.84 2.55
N ALA A 23 34.86 6.39 1.89
CA ALA A 23 35.36 5.88 0.61
C ALA A 23 35.95 4.45 0.72
N VAL A 24 36.56 4.13 1.87
CA VAL A 24 37.10 2.78 2.13
C VAL A 24 35.97 1.81 2.40
N ILE A 25 34.95 2.22 3.17
CA ILE A 25 33.75 1.41 3.42
C ILE A 25 33.02 1.11 2.10
N GLN A 26 32.87 2.13 1.25
CA GLN A 26 32.21 1.99 -0.05
C GLN A 26 32.96 1.05 -1.00
N SER A 27 34.29 1.13 -1.06
CA SER A 27 35.10 0.28 -1.95
C SER A 27 35.28 -1.15 -1.46
N LYS A 28 35.22 -1.38 -0.13
CA LYS A 28 35.40 -2.69 0.49
C LYS A 28 34.11 -3.28 1.06
N MET A 29 32.95 -2.80 0.61
CA MET A 29 31.66 -3.27 1.10
C MET A 29 31.50 -4.77 0.78
N PRO A 30 31.39 -5.65 1.81
CA PRO A 30 31.17 -7.06 1.56
C PRO A 30 29.73 -7.31 1.09
N GLU A 31 29.52 -8.43 0.40
CA GLU A 31 28.18 -8.84 -0.03
C GLU A 31 27.45 -9.57 1.09
N PHE A 32 26.33 -9.01 1.53
CA PHE A 32 25.40 -9.66 2.47
C PHE A 32 24.22 -10.23 1.71
N ARG A 33 23.98 -11.54 1.80
CA ARG A 33 22.91 -12.22 1.05
C ARG A 33 21.81 -12.71 1.98
N ASP A 34 20.57 -12.55 1.53
CA ASP A 34 19.35 -12.99 2.21
C ASP A 34 18.30 -13.36 1.15
N GLY A 35 18.23 -14.66 0.83
CA GLY A 35 17.39 -15.18 -0.26
C GLY A 35 17.71 -14.52 -1.61
N ALA A 36 16.71 -13.86 -2.19
CA ALA A 36 16.84 -13.13 -3.47
C ALA A 36 17.48 -11.74 -3.32
N PHE A 37 17.62 -11.24 -2.09
CA PHE A 37 18.19 -9.92 -1.83
C PHE A 37 19.69 -10.03 -1.55
N THR A 38 20.45 -9.08 -2.07
CA THR A 38 21.88 -8.92 -1.78
C THR A 38 22.16 -7.45 -1.47
N VAL A 39 22.82 -7.16 -0.36
CA VAL A 39 23.26 -5.81 -0.01
C VAL A 39 24.76 -5.73 -0.22
N ASN A 40 25.17 -4.95 -1.21
CA ASN A 40 26.57 -4.79 -1.64
C ASN A 40 26.92 -3.35 -2.04
N LEU A 41 26.00 -2.40 -1.85
CA LEU A 41 26.20 -1.00 -2.15
C LEU A 41 26.03 -0.17 -0.87
N TYR A 42 26.97 0.75 -0.66
CA TYR A 42 26.92 1.76 0.40
C TYR A 42 27.12 3.13 -0.23
N ILE A 43 26.26 4.09 0.12
CA ILE A 43 26.38 5.49 -0.29
C ILE A 43 26.40 6.36 0.95
N PRO A 44 27.47 7.15 1.16
CA PRO A 44 27.54 8.09 2.25
C PRO A 44 26.58 9.25 2.03
N GLY A 45 25.97 9.72 3.12
CA GLY A 45 25.02 10.81 3.13
C GLY A 45 24.60 11.14 4.56
N HIS A 46 23.71 12.11 4.74
CA HIS A 46 23.17 12.45 6.06
C HIS A 46 22.50 11.23 6.71
N GLN A 47 21.78 10.44 5.91
CA GLN A 47 21.47 9.05 6.21
C GLN A 47 22.25 8.16 5.25
N ALA A 48 22.93 7.15 5.81
CA ALA A 48 23.59 6.12 5.02
C ALA A 48 22.55 5.36 4.19
N LEU A 49 22.76 5.30 2.87
CA LEU A 49 21.93 4.47 2.00
C LEU A 49 22.65 3.15 1.75
N LEU A 50 21.92 2.06 1.93
CA LEU A 50 22.40 0.70 1.67
C LEU A 50 21.56 0.09 0.57
N GLY A 51 22.21 -0.66 -0.30
CA GLY A 51 21.63 -1.02 -1.58
C GLY A 51 22.13 -2.30 -2.19
N MET A 52 21.50 -2.64 -3.31
CA MET A 52 21.87 -3.74 -4.18
C MET A 52 22.33 -3.16 -5.52
N SER A 53 23.43 -3.69 -6.04
CA SER A 53 23.97 -3.39 -7.36
C SER A 53 24.34 -4.70 -8.04
N GLY A 54 23.93 -4.90 -9.29
CA GLY A 54 24.31 -6.11 -10.02
C GLY A 54 23.44 -6.41 -11.23
N LYS A 55 23.82 -7.43 -11.99
CA LYS A 55 23.14 -7.81 -13.26
C LYS A 55 21.70 -8.26 -13.08
N ASN A 56 21.34 -8.72 -11.88
CA ASN A 56 20.00 -9.20 -11.53
C ASN A 56 19.07 -8.07 -11.06
N VAL A 57 19.58 -6.84 -10.96
CA VAL A 57 18.82 -5.64 -10.65
C VAL A 57 18.68 -4.86 -11.94
N GLN A 58 17.51 -4.87 -12.55
CA GLN A 58 17.26 -4.12 -13.78
C GLN A 58 15.94 -3.38 -13.68
N LEU A 59 16.02 -2.07 -13.89
CA LEU A 59 14.89 -1.17 -13.96
C LEU A 59 14.96 -0.44 -15.30
N SER A 60 13.96 -0.66 -16.15
CA SER A 60 13.83 0.06 -17.41
C SER A 60 13.42 1.51 -17.13
N VAL A 61 14.34 2.47 -17.28
CA VAL A 61 14.04 3.89 -17.08
C VAL A 61 13.24 4.40 -18.30
N ASN A 62 11.93 4.16 -18.27
CA ASN A 62 10.97 4.67 -19.25
C ASN A 62 9.87 5.49 -18.55
N ARG A 63 9.05 6.19 -19.34
CA ARG A 63 7.99 7.06 -18.82
C ARG A 63 7.01 6.33 -17.90
N ASP A 64 6.71 5.07 -18.20
CA ASP A 64 5.78 4.27 -17.41
C ASP A 64 6.38 3.87 -16.06
N THR A 65 7.66 3.50 -16.03
CA THR A 65 8.38 3.19 -14.80
C THR A 65 8.53 4.41 -13.92
N LEU A 66 8.81 5.59 -14.49
CA LEU A 66 8.82 6.85 -13.73
C LEU A 66 7.46 7.14 -13.07
N ARG A 67 6.35 6.91 -13.78
CA ARG A 67 4.99 7.02 -13.20
C ARG A 67 4.75 6.01 -12.08
N LEU A 68 5.24 4.78 -12.24
CA LEU A 68 5.14 3.75 -11.19
C LEU A 68 5.95 4.13 -9.94
N ILE A 69 7.16 4.66 -10.11
CA ILE A 69 7.99 5.16 -9.00
C ILE A 69 7.31 6.34 -8.31
N GLU A 70 6.76 7.28 -9.09
CA GLU A 70 6.02 8.43 -8.55
C GLU A 70 4.81 7.99 -7.72
N LYS A 71 4.04 7.02 -8.23
CA LYS A 71 2.89 6.42 -7.54
C LYS A 71 3.32 5.68 -6.26
N PHE A 72 4.43 4.93 -6.33
CA PHE A 72 5.03 4.25 -5.18
C PHE A 72 5.42 5.25 -4.10
N GLY A 73 6.07 6.36 -4.48
CA GLY A 73 6.47 7.43 -3.58
C GLY A 73 5.29 8.15 -2.94
N LYS A 74 4.31 8.60 -3.74
CA LYS A 74 3.11 9.30 -3.26
C LYS A 74 2.35 8.52 -2.19
N ARG A 75 2.16 7.22 -2.38
CA ARG A 75 1.47 6.36 -1.39
C ARG A 75 2.19 6.25 -0.05
N ARG A 76 3.50 6.52 -0.04
CA ARG A 76 4.36 6.44 1.15
C ARG A 76 4.70 7.83 1.69
N GLY A 77 4.08 8.89 1.15
CA GLY A 77 4.38 10.27 1.53
C GLY A 77 5.79 10.73 1.14
N LEU A 78 6.35 10.13 0.08
CA LEU A 78 7.67 10.46 -0.45
C LEU A 78 7.54 11.28 -1.74
N THR A 79 8.46 12.20 -1.94
CA THR A 79 8.54 13.03 -3.14
C THR A 79 9.60 12.46 -4.09
N MET A 80 9.25 12.34 -5.38
CA MET A 80 10.19 11.89 -6.40
C MET A 80 10.96 13.09 -6.98
N GLU A 81 12.28 12.97 -7.02
CA GLU A 81 13.19 13.93 -7.69
C GLU A 81 14.00 13.16 -8.73
N VAL A 82 14.02 13.66 -9.97
CA VAL A 82 14.76 13.03 -11.08
C VAL A 82 15.93 13.93 -11.45
N VAL A 83 17.15 13.37 -11.44
CA VAL A 83 18.39 14.09 -11.78
C VAL A 83 19.17 13.25 -12.78
N GLY A 84 19.07 13.61 -14.06
CA GLY A 84 19.64 12.80 -15.15
C GLY A 84 18.97 11.42 -15.20
N ASP A 85 19.78 10.36 -15.15
CA ASP A 85 19.31 8.96 -15.15
C ASP A 85 19.02 8.42 -13.74
N ASP A 86 19.20 9.26 -12.71
CA ASP A 86 19.02 8.90 -11.31
C ASP A 86 17.66 9.36 -10.81
N VAL A 87 16.97 8.49 -10.08
CA VAL A 87 15.71 8.82 -9.41
C VAL A 87 15.91 8.77 -7.90
N PHE A 88 15.62 9.86 -7.22
CA PHE A 88 15.68 9.97 -5.77
C PHE A 88 14.26 10.00 -5.19
N LEU A 89 14.10 9.34 -4.04
CA LEU A 89 12.92 9.51 -3.21
C LEU A 89 13.31 10.30 -1.96
N LEU A 90 12.58 11.37 -1.70
CA LEU A 90 12.78 12.30 -0.61
C LEU A 90 11.71 12.10 0.47
N ASP A 91 12.08 12.25 1.73
CA ASP A 91 11.12 12.38 2.83
C ASP A 91 10.45 13.76 2.86
N LYS A 92 9.55 13.98 3.83
CA LYS A 92 8.84 15.25 4.01
C LYS A 92 9.79 16.40 4.36
N GLU A 93 10.95 16.10 4.92
CA GLU A 93 12.01 17.05 5.25
C GLU A 93 12.96 17.32 4.07
N GLY A 94 12.70 16.71 2.90
CA GLY A 94 13.53 16.87 1.69
C GLY A 94 14.83 16.07 1.71
N ARG A 95 15.00 15.11 2.64
CA ARG A 95 16.19 14.27 2.73
C ARG A 95 16.05 13.05 1.84
N ARG A 96 17.14 12.67 1.17
CA ARG A 96 17.20 11.48 0.31
C ARG A 96 17.10 10.21 1.15
N VAL A 97 16.02 9.47 0.97
CA VAL A 97 15.76 8.19 1.64
C VAL A 97 15.88 6.99 0.70
N ALA A 98 15.83 7.22 -0.61
CA ALA A 98 16.16 6.22 -1.62
C ALA A 98 16.85 6.83 -2.84
N TRP A 99 17.66 6.00 -3.50
CA TRP A 99 18.31 6.27 -4.77
C TRP A 99 18.11 5.07 -5.69
N LEU A 100 17.51 5.30 -6.85
CA LEU A 100 17.11 4.28 -7.80
C LEU A 100 17.81 4.56 -9.13
N ARG A 101 18.48 3.54 -9.67
CA ARG A 101 19.16 3.54 -10.97
C ARG A 101 18.74 2.32 -11.78
N ALA A 102 19.08 2.30 -13.06
CA ALA A 102 18.82 1.16 -13.93
C ALA A 102 19.37 -0.16 -13.36
N ASN A 103 20.61 -0.16 -12.84
CA ASN A 103 21.31 -1.38 -12.42
C ASN A 103 21.56 -1.48 -10.91
N SER A 104 21.07 -0.52 -10.13
CA SER A 104 21.26 -0.48 -8.69
C SER A 104 20.17 0.31 -8.00
N PHE A 105 19.94 0.02 -6.72
CA PHE A 105 19.13 0.86 -5.85
C PHE A 105 19.70 0.84 -4.44
N ALA A 106 19.45 1.91 -3.68
CA ALA A 106 19.82 2.02 -2.28
C ALA A 106 18.75 2.76 -1.49
N THR A 107 18.60 2.43 -0.22
CA THR A 107 17.56 2.97 0.66
C THR A 107 18.09 3.16 2.08
N ALA A 108 17.47 4.06 2.83
CA ALA A 108 17.85 4.35 4.21
C ALA A 108 17.33 3.32 5.24
N SER A 109 16.31 2.51 4.90
CA SER A 109 15.70 1.55 5.82
C SER A 109 15.51 0.17 5.20
N ALA A 110 15.59 -0.87 6.03
CA ALA A 110 15.40 -2.26 5.61
C ALA A 110 14.01 -2.53 5.01
N ARG A 111 12.98 -1.86 5.55
CA ARG A 111 11.62 -1.96 5.05
C ARG A 111 11.49 -1.36 3.65
N LEU A 112 12.01 -0.14 3.46
CA LEU A 112 11.98 0.52 2.16
C LEU A 112 12.82 -0.26 1.13
N PHE A 113 13.93 -0.86 1.55
CA PHE A 113 14.77 -1.72 0.71
C PHE A 113 13.98 -2.90 0.12
N GLU A 114 13.29 -3.66 0.97
CA GLU A 114 12.47 -4.80 0.55
C GLU A 114 11.32 -4.35 -0.35
N GLU A 115 10.61 -3.28 0.02
CA GLU A 115 9.47 -2.78 -0.74
C GLU A 115 9.89 -2.27 -2.13
N VAL A 116 10.98 -1.50 -2.22
CA VAL A 116 11.54 -1.05 -3.51
C VAL A 116 11.98 -2.23 -4.35
N GLY A 117 12.70 -3.18 -3.77
CA GLY A 117 13.20 -4.34 -4.51
C GLY A 117 12.07 -5.24 -5.03
N ARG A 118 11.04 -5.52 -4.22
CA ARG A 118 9.89 -6.37 -4.62
C ARG A 118 8.96 -5.69 -5.60
N THR A 119 8.70 -4.40 -5.39
CA THR A 119 7.66 -3.67 -6.12
C THR A 119 8.23 -3.04 -7.39
N LEU A 120 9.37 -2.36 -7.32
CA LEU A 120 9.94 -1.63 -8.47
C LEU A 120 10.91 -2.48 -9.30
N TYR A 121 11.77 -3.28 -8.64
CA TYR A 121 12.79 -4.10 -9.32
C TYR A 121 12.36 -5.56 -9.53
N ASN A 122 11.13 -5.91 -9.13
CA ASN A 122 10.56 -7.25 -9.29
C ASN A 122 11.43 -8.39 -8.70
N ILE A 123 12.15 -8.11 -7.61
CA ILE A 123 13.01 -9.07 -6.91
C ILE A 123 12.14 -9.84 -5.92
N SER A 124 11.91 -11.13 -6.19
CA SER A 124 11.03 -11.99 -5.38
C SER A 124 9.65 -11.35 -5.13
N PRO A 125 8.88 -11.06 -6.19
CA PRO A 125 7.63 -10.34 -6.07
C PRO A 125 6.61 -11.13 -5.25
N THR A 126 5.86 -10.45 -4.41
CA THR A 126 4.69 -11.01 -3.75
C THR A 126 3.44 -10.65 -4.54
N LEU A 127 2.37 -11.43 -4.37
CA LEU A 127 1.07 -11.12 -4.97
C LEU A 127 0.62 -9.69 -4.64
N GLN A 128 0.90 -9.24 -3.42
CA GLN A 128 0.64 -7.88 -2.96
C GLN A 128 1.49 -6.82 -3.68
N SER A 129 2.78 -7.05 -3.92
CA SER A 129 3.64 -6.08 -4.62
C SER A 129 3.23 -5.92 -6.09
N GLN A 130 2.78 -6.99 -6.72
CA GLN A 130 2.23 -6.95 -8.09
C GLN A 130 0.90 -6.17 -8.13
N LEU A 131 0.03 -6.38 -7.14
CA LEU A 131 -1.26 -5.68 -6.99
C LEU A 131 -1.11 -4.21 -6.57
N GLU A 132 0.00 -3.83 -5.93
CA GLU A 132 0.26 -2.44 -5.56
C GLU A 132 0.40 -1.55 -6.80
N LEU A 133 1.07 -2.04 -7.84
CA LEU A 133 1.34 -1.25 -9.03
C LEU A 133 0.23 -1.33 -10.09
N ALA A 134 -0.53 -2.42 -10.13
CA ALA A 134 -1.62 -2.61 -11.08
C ALA A 134 -2.66 -1.46 -11.01
N ASP A 135 -3.06 -0.97 -12.19
CA ASP A 135 -4.13 0.02 -12.37
C ASP A 135 -5.39 -0.65 -12.92
N GLY A 136 -6.56 -0.22 -12.43
CA GLY A 136 -7.87 -0.64 -12.93
C GLY A 136 -8.80 -1.27 -11.89
N TRP A 137 -10.10 -1.35 -12.22
CA TRP A 137 -11.15 -1.92 -11.36
C TRP A 137 -10.86 -3.38 -10.95
N GLN A 138 -10.20 -4.13 -11.84
CA GLN A 138 -9.78 -5.51 -11.59
C GLN A 138 -8.70 -5.62 -10.50
N ALA A 139 -7.79 -4.63 -10.38
CA ALA A 139 -6.79 -4.59 -9.32
C ALA A 139 -7.44 -4.30 -7.95
N SER A 140 -8.49 -3.47 -7.93
CA SER A 140 -9.32 -3.25 -6.73
C SER A 140 -10.04 -4.53 -6.32
N ILE A 141 -10.62 -5.27 -7.26
CA ILE A 141 -11.29 -6.55 -7.00
C ILE A 141 -10.29 -7.60 -6.51
N ALA A 142 -9.10 -7.68 -7.11
CA ALA A 142 -8.07 -8.61 -6.68
C ALA A 142 -7.47 -8.26 -5.30
N ARG A 143 -7.38 -6.98 -4.93
CA ARG A 143 -7.05 -6.56 -3.55
C ARG A 143 -8.14 -6.96 -2.56
N ILE A 144 -9.40 -6.80 -2.92
CA ILE A 144 -10.55 -7.23 -2.11
C ILE A 144 -10.54 -8.76 -1.92
N LEU A 145 -10.16 -9.52 -2.95
CA LEU A 145 -10.02 -10.98 -2.88
C LEU A 145 -8.80 -11.45 -2.08
N ALA A 146 -7.71 -10.69 -2.09
CA ALA A 146 -6.49 -11.02 -1.35
C ALA A 146 -6.63 -10.76 0.16
N ASP A 147 -7.53 -9.86 0.57
CA ASP A 147 -7.82 -9.57 1.96
C ASP A 147 -9.03 -10.40 2.43
N THR A 148 -8.74 -11.57 3.02
CA THR A 148 -9.76 -12.52 3.47
C THR A 148 -10.74 -11.92 4.47
N GLU A 149 -10.32 -10.92 5.24
CA GLU A 149 -11.19 -10.25 6.22
C GLU A 149 -12.22 -9.34 5.53
N LEU A 150 -11.80 -8.64 4.48
CA LEU A 150 -12.65 -7.75 3.68
C LEU A 150 -13.65 -8.55 2.83
N LEU A 151 -13.21 -9.68 2.28
CA LEU A 151 -14.07 -10.60 1.54
C LEU A 151 -15.17 -11.21 2.41
N VAL A 152 -14.84 -11.64 3.63
CA VAL A 152 -15.86 -12.11 4.60
C VAL A 152 -16.85 -11.00 4.92
N LYS A 153 -16.40 -9.76 5.15
CA LYS A 153 -17.29 -8.60 5.39
C LYS A 153 -18.25 -8.35 4.23
N ILE A 154 -17.78 -8.45 2.99
CA ILE A 154 -18.63 -8.28 1.79
C ILE A 154 -19.63 -9.43 1.65
N ILE A 155 -19.18 -10.68 1.83
CA ILE A 155 -20.07 -11.86 1.72
C ILE A 155 -21.16 -11.81 2.79
N VAL A 156 -20.81 -11.45 4.03
CA VAL A 156 -21.79 -11.29 5.12
C VAL A 156 -22.78 -10.17 4.79
N ALA A 157 -22.31 -9.01 4.32
CA ALA A 157 -23.20 -7.92 3.93
C ALA A 157 -24.15 -8.32 2.79
N ILE A 158 -23.64 -9.00 1.76
CA ILE A 158 -24.43 -9.51 0.63
C ILE A 158 -25.44 -10.56 1.10
N PHE A 159 -25.04 -11.49 1.98
CA PHE A 159 -25.92 -12.52 2.52
C PHE A 159 -27.07 -11.91 3.34
N PHE A 160 -26.78 -10.91 4.18
CA PHE A 160 -27.80 -10.22 4.97
C PHE A 160 -28.75 -9.34 4.14
N ILE A 161 -28.34 -8.87 2.96
CA ILE A 161 -29.21 -8.14 2.03
C ILE A 161 -30.04 -9.11 1.18
N LEU A 162 -29.41 -10.15 0.62
CA LEU A 162 -30.07 -11.10 -0.28
C LEU A 162 -31.00 -12.06 0.46
N SER A 163 -30.68 -12.48 1.69
CA SER A 163 -31.48 -13.45 2.45
C SER A 163 -32.92 -12.96 2.72
N PRO A 164 -33.16 -11.75 3.27
CA PRO A 164 -34.51 -11.24 3.47
C PRO A 164 -35.25 -11.01 2.15
N THR A 165 -34.54 -10.53 1.13
CA THR A 165 -35.10 -10.22 -0.19
C THR A 165 -35.55 -11.49 -0.92
N LEU A 166 -34.75 -12.56 -0.84
CA LEU A 166 -35.11 -13.89 -1.35
C LEU A 166 -36.28 -14.48 -0.55
N TRP A 167 -36.31 -14.31 0.78
CA TRP A 167 -37.43 -14.77 1.60
C TRP A 167 -38.75 -14.08 1.22
N VAL A 168 -38.72 -12.76 0.99
CA VAL A 168 -39.88 -11.98 0.51
C VAL A 168 -40.28 -12.42 -0.91
N GLY A 169 -39.31 -12.66 -1.79
CA GLY A 169 -39.60 -13.16 -3.14
C GLY A 169 -40.23 -14.56 -3.14
N ILE A 170 -39.71 -15.46 -2.30
CA ILE A 170 -40.22 -16.83 -2.13
C ILE A 170 -41.62 -16.81 -1.48
N SER A 171 -41.86 -15.95 -0.50
CA SER A 171 -43.18 -15.82 0.14
C SER A 171 -44.23 -15.25 -0.82
N LEU A 172 -43.86 -14.31 -1.69
CA LEU A 172 -44.75 -13.79 -2.75
C LEU A 172 -45.12 -14.87 -3.79
N PHE A 173 -44.26 -15.86 -4.01
CA PHE A 173 -44.48 -16.94 -4.98
C PHE A 173 -45.23 -18.14 -4.40
N LEU A 174 -45.04 -18.46 -3.12
CA LEU A 174 -45.68 -19.59 -2.44
C LEU A 174 -47.08 -19.26 -1.89
N THR A 175 -47.38 -17.98 -1.66
CA THR A 175 -48.66 -17.57 -1.05
C THR A 175 -49.61 -17.02 -2.11
N GLU A 176 -50.30 -17.89 -2.86
CA GLU A 176 -51.54 -17.49 -3.55
C GLU A 176 -52.65 -17.29 -2.52
N SER A 177 -52.66 -16.11 -1.90
CA SER A 177 -53.68 -15.74 -0.91
C SER A 177 -54.74 -14.86 -1.56
N ILE A 178 -55.97 -15.36 -1.60
CA ILE A 178 -57.20 -14.62 -1.98
C ILE A 178 -57.53 -13.53 -0.94
N PHE A 179 -56.95 -13.58 0.26
CA PHE A 179 -57.35 -12.74 1.41
C PHE A 179 -56.40 -11.58 1.72
N PHE A 180 -55.16 -11.56 1.20
CA PHE A 180 -54.21 -10.48 1.46
C PHE A 180 -53.78 -9.77 0.16
N PRO A 181 -54.00 -8.45 0.04
CA PRO A 181 -53.54 -7.71 -1.13
C PRO A 181 -52.02 -7.77 -1.25
N ARG A 182 -51.48 -7.98 -2.46
CA ARG A 182 -50.04 -8.11 -2.71
C ARG A 182 -49.19 -6.95 -2.17
N TRP A 183 -49.76 -5.74 -2.07
CA TRP A 183 -49.09 -4.57 -1.50
C TRP A 183 -48.88 -4.65 0.01
N ALA A 184 -49.73 -5.38 0.75
CA ALA A 184 -49.58 -5.57 2.19
C ALA A 184 -48.37 -6.47 2.54
N LEU A 185 -47.92 -7.31 1.59
CA LEU A 185 -46.71 -8.13 1.71
C LEU A 185 -45.41 -7.32 1.44
N VAL A 186 -45.50 -6.14 0.83
CA VAL A 186 -44.34 -5.28 0.57
C VAL A 186 -43.87 -4.58 1.86
N ILE A 187 -44.81 -4.21 2.73
CA ILE A 187 -44.54 -3.52 4.00
C ILE A 187 -43.60 -4.32 4.93
N PRO A 188 -43.84 -5.61 5.23
CA PRO A 188 -42.92 -6.40 6.04
C PRO A 188 -41.57 -6.61 5.36
N GLY A 189 -41.52 -6.64 4.02
CA GLY A 189 -40.26 -6.70 3.28
C GLY A 189 -39.42 -5.42 3.46
N VAL A 190 -40.04 -4.24 3.34
CA VAL A 190 -39.37 -2.96 3.60
C VAL A 190 -38.91 -2.86 5.06
N LEU A 191 -39.74 -3.28 6.02
CA LEU A 191 -39.37 -3.32 7.44
C LEU A 191 -38.21 -4.29 7.71
N ALA A 192 -38.20 -5.46 7.07
CA ALA A 192 -37.10 -6.42 7.19
C ALA A 192 -35.79 -5.88 6.62
N VAL A 193 -35.84 -5.17 5.48
CA VAL A 193 -34.66 -4.49 4.90
C VAL A 193 -34.15 -3.39 5.82
N LEU A 194 -35.04 -2.55 6.37
CA LEU A 194 -34.65 -1.50 7.32
C LEU A 194 -34.06 -2.08 8.61
N ALA A 195 -34.64 -3.17 9.12
CA ALA A 195 -34.11 -3.88 10.28
C ALA A 195 -32.74 -4.52 9.99
N ALA A 196 -32.54 -5.09 8.80
CA ALA A 196 -31.26 -5.64 8.38
C ALA A 196 -30.19 -4.54 8.26
N ILE A 197 -30.52 -3.38 7.66
CA ILE A 197 -29.62 -2.22 7.59
C ILE A 197 -29.24 -1.75 9.00
N TYR A 198 -30.21 -1.68 9.92
CA TYR A 198 -29.96 -1.31 11.31
C TYR A 198 -29.04 -2.30 12.03
N LEU A 199 -29.29 -3.61 11.89
CA LEU A 199 -28.46 -4.66 12.49
C LEU A 199 -27.04 -4.69 11.91
N ILE A 200 -26.90 -4.48 10.60
CA ILE A 200 -25.58 -4.33 9.96
C ILE A 200 -24.84 -3.14 10.56
N ARG A 201 -25.52 -1.99 10.69
CA ARG A 201 -24.92 -0.79 11.28
C ARG A 201 -24.52 -1.01 12.74
N LEU A 202 -25.32 -1.74 13.50
CA LEU A 202 -25.03 -2.10 14.89
C LEU A 202 -23.84 -3.06 14.99
N TYR A 203 -23.84 -4.13 14.20
CA TYR A 203 -22.77 -5.12 14.14
C TYR A 203 -21.42 -4.50 13.75
N LEU A 204 -21.42 -3.60 12.75
CA LEU A 204 -20.23 -2.86 12.35
C LEU A 204 -19.74 -1.94 13.46
N ARG A 205 -20.65 -1.27 14.18
CA ARG A 205 -20.28 -0.38 15.29
C ARG A 205 -19.68 -1.13 16.48
N GLU A 206 -20.18 -2.33 16.76
CA GLU A 206 -19.80 -3.11 17.94
C GLU A 206 -18.51 -3.91 17.73
N ASN A 207 -18.32 -4.49 16.54
CA ASN A 207 -17.14 -5.29 16.24
C ASN A 207 -15.98 -4.49 15.62
N TYR A 208 -16.25 -3.30 15.06
CA TYR A 208 -15.25 -2.46 14.38
C TYR A 208 -15.44 -0.97 14.70
N PRO A 209 -15.16 -0.54 15.95
CA PRO A 209 -15.37 0.84 16.40
C PRO A 209 -14.51 1.88 15.65
N GLU A 210 -13.43 1.46 14.97
CA GLU A 210 -12.61 2.33 14.12
C GLU A 210 -13.34 2.85 12.87
N LEU A 211 -14.37 2.18 12.37
CA LEU A 211 -15.18 2.67 11.24
C LEU A 211 -16.13 3.82 11.64
N GLY A 212 -16.37 4.03 12.94
CA GLY A 212 -17.18 5.11 13.49
C GLY A 212 -16.37 6.33 13.97
N ARG A 213 -15.03 6.21 14.03
CA ARG A 213 -14.15 7.35 14.22
C ARG A 213 -13.92 7.99 12.86
N SER A 214 -14.56 9.14 12.66
CA SER A 214 -14.15 10.15 11.69
C SER A 214 -12.77 10.71 12.09
N ASP A 215 -11.75 9.87 12.12
CA ASP A 215 -10.38 10.33 12.26
C ASP A 215 -9.86 10.64 10.84
N ASP A 216 -9.79 11.95 10.59
CA ASP A 216 -8.82 12.63 9.74
C ASP A 216 -8.94 12.55 8.20
N THR A 217 -10.15 12.73 7.67
CA THR A 217 -10.29 13.42 6.35
C THR A 217 -10.46 14.94 6.48
N SER A 218 -10.63 15.47 7.70
CA SER A 218 -10.67 16.92 7.97
C SER A 218 -9.31 17.61 7.87
N ILE A 219 -8.20 16.86 7.97
CA ILE A 219 -6.84 17.39 7.74
C ILE A 219 -6.54 17.56 6.23
N LEU A 220 -7.30 16.89 5.35
CA LEU A 220 -7.17 17.00 3.89
C LEU A 220 -8.05 18.11 3.27
N ALA A 221 -8.82 18.84 4.08
CA ALA A 221 -9.73 19.90 3.64
C ALA A 221 -9.35 21.30 4.16
N ALA A 222 -8.05 21.55 4.37
CA ALA A 222 -7.59 22.94 4.48
C ALA A 222 -7.79 23.62 3.10
N PRO A 223 -8.54 24.73 3.01
CA PRO A 223 -8.85 25.35 1.73
C PRO A 223 -7.60 25.95 1.09
N LEU A 224 -7.26 25.44 -0.10
CA LEU A 224 -6.44 26.16 -1.08
C LEU A 224 -7.29 27.28 -1.72
N VAL A 225 -7.44 28.44 -1.06
CA VAL A 225 -7.79 29.71 -1.75
C VAL A 225 -7.22 30.92 -0.99
N GLY A 226 -6.47 31.75 -1.73
CA GLY A 226 -6.00 33.08 -1.35
C GLY A 226 -4.49 33.19 -1.53
N GLY A 227 -3.92 33.38 -2.73
CA GLY A 227 -4.24 34.50 -3.61
C GLY A 227 -3.37 35.71 -3.23
N ARG A 228 -2.34 35.98 -4.04
CA ARG A 228 -1.45 37.14 -3.98
C ARG A 228 -2.18 38.47 -3.77
N GLU A 229 -1.51 39.40 -3.07
CA GLU A 229 -1.29 40.81 -3.44
C GLU A 229 -0.11 41.32 -2.56
N LYS A 230 1.05 41.75 -3.11
CA LYS A 230 1.41 43.17 -3.39
C LYS A 230 1.05 44.06 -2.20
N GLU A 231 1.93 44.72 -1.45
CA GLU A 231 3.19 45.44 -1.70
C GLU A 231 4.14 45.34 -0.49
#